data_AF-A0AAX4IV28-F1
#
_entry.id   AF-A0AAX4IV28-F1
#
_cell.length_a   1.000
_cell.length_b   1.000
_cell.length_c   1.000
_cell.angle_alpha   90.00
_cell.angle_beta   90.00
_cell.angle_gamma   90.00
#
_symmetry.space_group_name_H-M   'P 1'
#
loop_
_entity.id
_entity.type
_entity.pdbx_description
1 polymer ?
#
loop_
_entity_poly.entity_id
_entity_poly.type
_entity_poly.pdbx_seq_one_letter_code
_entity_poly.pdbx_strand_id
1 'polypeptide(L)'
;MLVGMIGWTVSGSAFDRIRSAAAGAGIISCITFFTTAYNICRGPLVVAYPIEILLFPIRAKGVALLMGSIKDSSFFSQSVNSIDLSTLSWKY
;
A
#
# COMPACT_ATOMS: atom_id res chain seq x y z
N MET A 1 -5.62 7.80 -5.72
CA MET A 1 -5.48 7.07 -4.44
C MET A 1 -6.82 7.02 -3.70
N LEU A 2 -7.39 8.16 -3.25
CA LEU A 2 -8.67 8.22 -2.52
C LEU A 2 -9.86 7.57 -3.25
N VAL A 3 -10.08 7.89 -4.53
CA VAL A 3 -11.18 7.30 -5.31
C VAL A 3 -11.03 5.78 -5.45
N GLY A 4 -9.80 5.29 -5.59
CA GLY A 4 -9.51 3.85 -5.62
C GLY A 4 -9.74 3.16 -4.27
N MET A 5 -9.49 3.86 -3.16
CA MET A 5 -9.79 3.33 -1.81
C MET A 5 -11.29 3.28 -1.54
N ILE A 6 -12.03 4.31 -1.95
CA ILE A 6 -13.50 4.30 -1.86
C ILE A 6 -14.08 3.15 -2.68
N GLY A 7 -13.62 2.98 -3.94
CA GLY A 7 -14.05 1.89 -4.81
C GLY A 7 -13.71 0.50 -4.26
N TRP A 8 -12.53 0.34 -3.63
CA TRP A 8 -12.15 -0.89 -2.95
C TRP A 8 -13.07 -1.16 -1.75
N THR A 9 -13.26 -0.20 -0.84
CA THR A 9 -14.11 -0.40 0.35
C THR A 9 -15.56 -0.73 -0.03
N VAL A 10 -16.13 -0.02 -1.01
CA VAL A 10 -17.49 -0.29 -1.51
C VAL A 10 -17.57 -1.69 -2.12
N SER A 11 -16.62 -2.06 -2.98
CA SER A 11 -16.62 -3.38 -3.63
C SER A 11 -16.36 -4.53 -2.65
N GLY A 12 -15.55 -4.29 -1.62
CA GLY A 12 -15.34 -5.21 -0.49
C GLY A 12 -16.62 -5.45 0.30
N SER A 13 -17.35 -4.38 0.65
CA SER A 13 -18.64 -4.51 1.35
C SER A 13 -19.72 -5.22 0.52
N ALA A 14 -19.70 -5.03 -0.81
CA ALA A 14 -20.61 -5.71 -1.72
C ALA A 14 -20.26 -7.20 -1.89
N PHE A 15 -18.98 -7.54 -1.85
CA PHE A 15 -18.50 -8.92 -1.90
C PHE A 15 -18.88 -9.72 -0.65
N ASP A 16 -18.91 -9.09 0.54
CA ASP A 16 -19.38 -9.75 1.78
C ASP A 16 -20.83 -10.20 1.67
N ARG A 17 -21.68 -9.31 1.15
CA ARG A 17 -23.13 -9.48 1.18
C ARG A 17 -23.65 -10.41 0.09
N ILE A 18 -23.04 -10.38 -1.10
CA ILE A 18 -23.60 -11.00 -2.31
C ILE A 18 -22.71 -12.14 -2.81
N ARG A 19 -21.42 -12.17 -2.44
CA ARG A 19 -20.43 -13.17 -2.89
C ARG A 19 -20.41 -13.38 -4.42
N SER A 20 -20.72 -12.33 -5.18
CA SER A 20 -20.82 -12.38 -6.65
C SER A 20 -19.45 -12.21 -7.31
N ALA A 21 -19.21 -12.97 -8.38
CA ALA A 21 -17.99 -12.91 -9.18
C ALA A 21 -17.74 -11.51 -9.79
N ALA A 22 -18.80 -10.75 -10.08
CA ALA A 22 -18.69 -9.38 -10.59
C ALA A 22 -18.12 -8.41 -9.54
N ALA A 23 -18.48 -8.60 -8.25
CA ALA A 23 -17.92 -7.80 -7.16
C ALA A 23 -16.43 -8.12 -6.93
N GLY A 24 -16.05 -9.39 -7.07
CA GLY A 24 -14.64 -9.82 -7.03
C GLY A 24 -13.79 -9.17 -8.14
N ALA A 25 -14.29 -9.15 -9.37
CA ALA A 25 -13.61 -8.48 -10.49
C ALA A 25 -13.46 -6.96 -10.27
N GLY A 26 -14.46 -6.32 -9.65
CA GLY A 26 -14.41 -4.90 -9.27
C GLY A 26 -13.32 -4.59 -8.24
N ILE A 27 -13.13 -5.47 -7.25
CA ILE A 27 -12.06 -5.34 -6.24
C ILE A 27 -10.69 -5.42 -6.92
N ILE A 28 -10.48 -6.40 -7.80
CA ILE A 28 -9.19 -6.61 -8.49
C ILE A 28 -8.85 -5.41 -9.38
N SER A 29 -9.84 -4.84 -10.07
CA SER A 29 -9.66 -3.63 -10.89
C SER A 29 -9.27 -2.41 -10.04
N CYS A 30 -9.96 -2.18 -8.91
CA CYS A 30 -9.64 -1.08 -8.00
C CYS A 30 -8.24 -1.24 -7.36
N ILE A 31 -7.86 -2.46 -6.96
CA ILE A 31 -6.53 -2.75 -6.42
C ILE A 31 -5.44 -2.47 -7.45
N THR A 32 -5.66 -2.88 -8.70
CA THR A 32 -4.70 -2.64 -9.78
C THR A 32 -4.53 -1.15 -10.03
N PHE A 33 -5.64 -0.39 -10.10
CA PHE A 33 -5.59 1.06 -10.27
C PHE A 33 -4.86 1.75 -9.11
N PHE A 34 -5.14 1.35 -7.87
CA PHE A 34 -4.46 1.87 -6.69
C PHE A 34 -2.95 1.58 -6.74
N THR A 35 -2.58 0.34 -7.02
CA THR A 35 -1.17 -0.09 -7.06
C THR A 35 -0.41 0.63 -8.17
N THR A 36 -0.99 0.80 -9.35
CA THR A 36 -0.37 1.55 -10.46
C THR A 36 -0.16 3.02 -10.11
N ALA A 37 -1.19 3.70 -9.59
CA ALA A 37 -1.07 5.11 -9.19
C ALA A 37 -0.06 5.31 -8.05
N TYR A 38 0.03 4.35 -7.13
CA TYR A 38 1.00 4.37 -6.04
C TYR A 38 2.44 4.24 -6.56
N ASN A 39 2.70 3.30 -7.46
CA ASN A 39 4.03 3.07 -8.03
C ASN A 39 4.52 4.27 -8.87
N ILE A 40 3.63 4.91 -9.64
CA ILE A 40 3.97 6.08 -10.45
C ILE A 40 4.42 7.27 -9.59
N CYS A 41 3.76 7.48 -8.44
CA CYS A 41 4.04 8.63 -7.60
C CYS A 41 5.15 8.37 -6.57
N ARG A 42 5.11 7.22 -5.87
CA ARG A 42 6.05 6.92 -4.78
C ARG A 42 7.39 6.37 -5.26
N GLY A 43 7.43 5.68 -6.41
CA GLY A 43 8.67 5.11 -6.96
C GLY A 43 9.77 6.17 -7.14
N PRO A 44 9.56 7.20 -7.98
CA PRO A 44 10.58 8.23 -8.22
C PRO A 44 10.77 9.18 -7.04
N LEU A 45 9.69 9.52 -6.31
CA LEU A 45 9.73 10.53 -5.25
C LEU A 45 10.56 10.09 -4.03
N VAL A 46 10.46 8.81 -3.65
CA VAL A 46 11.19 8.26 -2.51
C VAL A 46 12.70 8.29 -2.73
N VAL A 47 13.17 8.21 -3.98
CA VAL A 47 14.60 8.23 -4.30
C VAL A 47 15.09 9.63 -4.69
N ALA A 48 14.29 10.43 -5.39
CA ALA A 48 14.67 11.78 -5.80
C ALA A 48 14.81 12.74 -4.62
N TYR A 49 13.87 12.71 -3.67
CA TYR A 49 13.81 13.66 -2.56
C TYR A 49 15.03 13.63 -1.61
N PRO A 50 15.56 12.45 -1.20
CA PRO A 50 16.80 12.37 -0.44
C PRO A 50 18.01 12.89 -1.22
N ILE A 51 18.05 12.71 -2.54
CA ILE A 51 19.20 13.13 -3.35
C ILE A 51 19.23 14.67 -3.49
N GLU A 52 18.06 15.31 -3.52
CA GLU A 52 17.92 16.78 -3.56
C GLU A 52 18.31 17.45 -2.24
N ILE A 53 17.99 16.86 -1.10
CA ILE A 53 18.21 17.46 0.22
C ILE A 53 19.59 17.13 0.81
N LEU A 54 20.17 15.97 0.46
CA LEU A 54 21.42 15.53 1.07
C LEU A 54 22.67 15.93 0.27
N LEU A 55 23.69 16.42 0.98
CA LEU A 55 25.03 16.66 0.46
C LEU A 55 25.70 15.35 0.00
N PHE A 56 26.43 15.40 -1.13
CA PHE A 56 27.11 14.25 -1.75
C PHE A 56 27.76 13.22 -0.79
N PRO A 57 28.51 13.59 0.27
CA PRO A 57 29.18 12.62 1.15
C PRO A 57 28.24 11.73 1.98
N ILE A 58 27.01 12.16 2.26
CA ILE A 58 26.08 11.43 3.14
C ILE A 58 24.95 10.73 2.39
N ARG A 59 24.82 10.93 1.07
CA ARG A 59 23.69 10.43 0.25
C ARG A 59 23.46 8.93 0.39
N ALA A 60 24.53 8.14 0.31
CA ALA A 60 24.43 6.69 0.43
C ALA A 60 23.88 6.24 1.80
N LYS A 61 24.26 6.93 2.88
CA LYS A 61 23.78 6.63 4.24
C LYS A 61 22.32 7.02 4.44
N GLY A 62 21.92 8.18 3.92
CA GLY A 62 20.52 8.64 3.97
C GLY A 62 19.57 7.73 3.19
N VAL A 63 19.96 7.30 1.99
CA VAL A 63 19.17 6.37 1.17
C VAL A 63 19.08 4.99 1.84
N ALA A 64 20.18 4.49 2.43
CA ALA A 64 20.16 3.21 3.14
C ALA A 64 19.19 3.21 4.34
N LEU A 65 19.16 4.28 5.12
CA LEU A 65 18.25 4.41 6.26
C LEU A 65 16.78 4.48 5.81
N LEU A 66 16.49 5.24 4.75
CA LEU A 66 15.16 5.33 4.16
C LEU A 66 14.65 3.96 3.67
N MET A 67 15.50 3.22 2.94
CA MET A 67 15.14 1.88 2.46
C MET A 67 14.93 0.90 3.62
N GLY A 68 15.75 0.98 4.68
CA GLY A 68 15.56 0.22 5.91
C GLY A 68 14.20 0.48 6.55
N SER A 69 13.86 1.75 6.81
CA SER A 69 12.57 2.11 7.41
C SER A 69 11.36 1.69 6.57
N ILE A 70 11.47 1.72 5.23
CA ILE A 70 10.40 1.23 4.34
C ILE A 70 10.20 -0.28 4.50
N LYS A 71 11.30 -1.05 4.58
CA LYS A 71 11.25 -2.50 4.79
C LYS A 71 10.68 -2.82 6.17
N ASP A 72 11.10 -2.13 7.21
CA ASP A 72 10.61 -2.32 8.59
C ASP A 72 9.10 -2.04 8.70
N SER A 73 8.64 -0.94 8.10
CA SER A 73 7.21 -0.60 8.08
C SER A 73 6.37 -1.62 7.28
N SER A 74 6.93 -2.15 6.19
CA SER A 74 6.28 -3.20 5.39
C SER A 74 6.24 -4.53 6.13
N PHE A 75 7.26 -4.86 6.92
CA PHE A 75 7.27 -6.03 7.79
C PHE A 75 6.19 -5.91 8.85
N PHE A 76 6.14 -4.78 9.57
CA PHE A 76 5.11 -4.54 10.57
C PHE A 76 3.70 -4.62 9.99
N SER A 77 3.45 -3.99 8.84
CA SER A 77 2.12 -4.02 8.20
C SER A 77 1.67 -5.43 7.83
N GLN A 78 2.57 -6.29 7.34
CA GLN A 78 2.20 -7.67 6.96
C GLN A 78 2.01 -8.56 8.19
N SER A 79 2.89 -8.43 9.20
CA SER A 79 2.78 -9.17 10.44
C SER A 79 1.50 -8.80 11.19
N VAL A 80 1.23 -7.51 11.37
CA VAL A 80 0.05 -7.03 12.11
C VAL A 80 -1.23 -7.34 11.36
N ASN A 81 -1.32 -7.10 10.05
CA ASN A 81 -2.55 -7.44 9.29
C ASN A 81 -2.86 -8.95 9.32
N SER A 82 -1.84 -9.81 9.30
CA SER A 82 -2.04 -11.27 9.38
C SER A 82 -2.53 -11.72 10.76
N ILE A 83 -2.03 -11.08 11.81
CA ILE A 83 -2.46 -11.32 13.20
C ILE A 83 -3.89 -10.83 13.41
N ASP A 84 -4.22 -9.65 12.87
CA ASP A 84 -5.53 -9.02 13.04
C ASP A 84 -6.62 -9.79 12.29
N LEU A 85 -6.36 -10.25 11.06
CA LEU A 85 -7.30 -11.13 10.36
C LEU A 85 -7.59 -12.45 11.09
N SER A 86 -6.60 -12.97 11.83
CA SER A 86 -6.75 -14.23 12.59
C SER A 86 -7.56 -14.08 13.88
N THR A 87 -7.61 -12.87 14.44
CA THR A 87 -8.24 -12.60 15.74
C THR A 87 -9.56 -11.83 15.63
N LEU A 88 -9.72 -10.94 14.65
CA LEU A 88 -10.89 -10.06 14.50
C LEU A 88 -11.81 -10.39 13.31
N SER A 89 -11.41 -11.33 12.44
CA SER A 89 -12.18 -11.83 11.28
C SER A 89 -13.20 -10.84 10.71
N TRP A 90 -12.71 -9.86 9.94
CA TRP A 90 -13.42 -8.93 9.04
C TRP A 90 -14.71 -8.23 9.54
N LYS A 91 -15.05 -8.36 10.82
CA LYS A 91 -16.32 -7.88 11.38
C LYS A 91 -16.20 -6.50 12.04
N TYR A 92 -14.99 -5.94 12.03
CA TYR A 92 -14.68 -4.52 12.08
C TYR A 92 -13.81 -4.16 10.87
#